data_AF-A0A935ZQ58-F1
#
_entry.id   AF-A0A935ZQ58-F1
#
_cell.length_a   1.000
_cell.length_b   1.000
_cell.length_c   1.000
_cell.angle_alpha   90.00
_cell.angle_beta   90.00
_cell.angle_gamma   90.00
#
_symmetry.space_group_name_H-M   'P 1'
#
loop_
_entity.id
_entity.type
_entity.pdbx_description
1 polymer ?
#
loop_
_entity_poly.entity_id
_entity_poly.type
_entity_poly.pdbx_seq_one_letter_code
_entity_poly.pdbx_strand_id
1 'polypeptide(L)'
;MACTTAASVMVSGCGPQSDASEPSAPDEQEWRAAEQSAAANILDEVGQLRALPVTLDPSVSVGTLPGHADVGSRGQATWTTTLEVAPGVGGMTPEFAIAYDGAAGNGPLGWGFTLAATTSIRRCVKTLIDDGVTQGVRWLNDDALCRGGDRLVLESGTYGQDGAGYRLAHDPTVRILQHGDLDEASSSFEALEGNGQSVEYGGVGASLWRGAAPEFGLPYLWSIAQRRDRFGNTIDYTYEFPTPLPTGPGEMVLSEVAYAGTAVPGSRRTVVFQYEGRPDLQDEWWFGTHQRSTSRLQRIDVNGPHDQLLRSYRMTYENTGDAQRSRMTALALCDAAEVCLPPTRFTWGTPRSEEWSDNTPSAPVAQWPWAWVLDLGDEELVQLLSSAKHSLLVDLDGDFGHELLLRENSSGAGGWRVWRQPTDDDPYLEGGPSSVPIRARPPAPTSSTWGPGRRPSMRS
;
A
#
# COMPACT_ATOMS: atom_id res chain seq x y z
N MET A 1 -37.99 -14.61 61.33
CA MET A 1 -38.83 -13.79 60.42
C MET A 1 -38.76 -12.36 60.91
N ALA A 2 -38.13 -11.36 60.29
CA ALA A 2 -37.30 -11.20 59.09
C ALA A 2 -36.29 -10.06 59.44
N CYS A 3 -34.97 -10.18 59.18
CA CYS A 3 -34.21 -9.61 58.04
C CYS A 3 -34.64 -8.16 57.68
N THR A 4 -33.79 -7.13 57.55
CA THR A 4 -32.35 -6.98 57.22
C THR A 4 -32.01 -5.47 57.39
N THR A 5 -31.04 -5.03 58.21
CA THR A 5 -29.64 -4.60 57.88
C THR A 5 -29.46 -3.72 56.62
N ALA A 6 -28.60 -2.70 56.58
CA ALA A 6 -27.75 -2.00 57.53
C ALA A 6 -27.15 -0.77 56.81
N ALA A 7 -26.82 0.28 57.56
CA ALA A 7 -25.86 1.29 57.15
C ALA A 7 -25.00 1.62 58.37
N SER A 8 -23.67 1.51 58.26
CA SER A 8 -22.71 2.37 58.97
C SER A 8 -21.27 2.02 58.58
N VAL A 9 -20.55 3.09 58.32
CA VAL A 9 -19.11 3.22 58.13
C VAL A 9 -18.37 2.87 59.42
N MET A 10 -17.20 2.23 59.32
CA MET A 10 -16.07 2.51 60.21
C MET A 10 -14.74 2.30 59.47
N VAL A 11 -13.90 3.32 59.55
CA VAL A 11 -12.45 3.26 59.32
C VAL A 11 -11.80 2.84 60.63
N SER A 12 -10.91 1.85 60.60
CA SER A 12 -9.80 1.74 61.56
C SER A 12 -8.66 0.95 60.92
N GLY A 13 -7.43 1.43 61.12
CA GLY A 13 -6.23 0.98 60.42
C GLY A 13 -5.49 -0.20 61.06
N CYS A 14 -4.59 -0.74 60.24
CA CYS A 14 -3.36 -1.52 60.48
C CYS A 14 -3.30 -2.58 61.59
N GLY A 15 -3.15 -3.84 61.17
CA GLY A 15 -2.53 -4.95 61.91
C GLY A 15 -2.33 -6.16 60.97
N PRO A 16 -1.19 -6.90 61.03
CA PRO A 16 -0.83 -7.91 60.03
C PRO A 16 -1.36 -9.31 60.41
N GLN A 17 -1.99 -10.01 59.46
CA GLN A 17 -2.33 -11.44 59.50
C GLN A 17 -2.52 -11.91 58.04
N SER A 18 -1.56 -12.62 57.45
CA SER A 18 -1.24 -14.06 57.54
C SER A 18 -1.83 -14.85 56.37
N ASP A 19 -0.93 -15.27 55.48
CA ASP A 19 -1.01 -16.38 54.51
C ASP A 19 -2.26 -16.49 53.61
N ALA A 20 -2.20 -15.81 52.47
CA ALA A 20 -2.75 -16.34 51.23
C ALA A 20 -1.57 -16.77 50.35
N SER A 21 -1.32 -18.07 50.27
CA SER A 21 -0.37 -18.64 49.33
C SER A 21 -0.84 -18.37 47.90
N GLU A 22 -0.01 -17.66 47.12
CA GLU A 22 -0.14 -17.59 45.66
C GLU A 22 -0.19 -19.01 45.06
N PRO A 23 -1.02 -19.29 44.03
CA PRO A 23 -0.93 -20.54 43.32
C PRO A 23 0.47 -20.64 42.69
N SER A 24 1.20 -21.72 43.02
CA SER A 24 2.50 -22.00 42.43
C SER A 24 2.34 -22.19 40.92
N ALA A 25 3.31 -21.69 40.15
CA ALA A 25 3.40 -21.99 38.73
C ALA A 25 3.41 -23.52 38.53
N PRO A 26 2.67 -24.05 37.54
CA PRO A 26 2.61 -25.48 37.30
C PRO A 26 4.00 -26.03 36.99
N ASP A 27 4.35 -27.16 37.60
CA ASP A 27 5.66 -27.78 37.42
C ASP A 27 5.78 -28.34 35.98
N GLU A 28 7.01 -28.58 35.52
CA GLU A 28 7.32 -29.03 34.16
C GLU A 28 6.55 -30.32 33.77
N GLN A 29 6.24 -31.17 34.76
CA GLN A 29 5.41 -32.36 34.56
C GLN A 29 3.94 -32.05 34.29
N GLU A 30 3.38 -31.01 34.92
CA GLU A 30 2.01 -30.55 34.67
C GLU A 30 1.90 -29.88 33.30
N TRP A 31 2.93 -29.14 32.88
CA TRP A 31 3.03 -28.59 31.52
C TRP A 31 3.04 -29.69 30.46
N ARG A 32 3.91 -30.71 30.61
CA ARG A 32 4.01 -31.82 29.65
C ARG A 32 2.73 -32.67 29.59
N ALA A 33 2.04 -32.84 30.72
CA ALA A 33 0.75 -33.54 30.74
C ALA A 33 -0.35 -32.74 30.02
N ALA A 34 -0.35 -31.41 30.16
CA ALA A 34 -1.26 -30.52 29.44
C ALA A 34 -0.99 -30.53 27.92
N GLU A 35 0.28 -30.50 27.49
CA GLU A 35 0.66 -30.62 26.07
C GLU A 35 0.23 -31.97 25.46
N GLN A 36 0.45 -33.08 26.17
CA GLN A 36 0.04 -34.40 25.68
C GLN A 36 -1.50 -34.54 25.60
N SER A 37 -2.23 -33.94 26.54
CA SER A 37 -3.70 -33.92 26.53
C SER A 37 -4.26 -33.03 25.42
N ALA A 38 -3.64 -31.88 25.17
CA ALA A 38 -3.98 -30.99 24.06
C ALA A 38 -3.71 -31.65 22.70
N ALA A 39 -2.58 -32.34 22.55
CA ALA A 39 -2.24 -33.08 21.34
C ALA A 39 -3.19 -34.26 21.08
N ALA A 40 -3.64 -34.96 22.13
CA ALA A 40 -4.63 -36.04 22.01
C ALA A 40 -6.01 -35.52 21.57
N ASN A 41 -6.44 -34.36 22.09
CA ASN A 41 -7.71 -33.74 21.71
C ASN A 41 -7.73 -33.29 20.24
N ILE A 42 -6.62 -32.77 19.73
CA ILE A 42 -6.51 -32.36 18.31
C ILE A 42 -6.63 -33.58 17.38
N LEU A 43 -6.04 -34.72 17.74
CA LEU A 43 -6.10 -35.93 16.90
C LEU A 43 -7.51 -36.53 16.86
N ASP A 44 -8.24 -36.49 17.97
CA ASP A 44 -9.64 -36.93 18.03
C ASP A 44 -10.57 -35.97 17.25
N GLU A 45 -10.33 -34.65 17.33
CA GLU A 45 -11.09 -33.65 16.58
C GLU A 45 -10.86 -33.79 15.06
N VAL A 46 -9.61 -34.01 14.63
CA VAL A 46 -9.28 -34.32 13.22
C VAL A 46 -9.90 -35.65 12.79
N GLY A 47 -9.97 -36.64 13.68
CA GLY A 47 -10.65 -37.92 13.43
C GLY A 47 -12.15 -37.76 13.20
N GLN A 48 -12.80 -36.93 14.03
CA GLN A 48 -14.22 -36.60 13.89
C GLN A 48 -14.52 -35.81 12.60
N LEU A 49 -13.68 -34.84 12.25
CA LEU A 49 -13.82 -34.08 11.00
C LEU A 49 -13.65 -34.94 9.75
N ARG A 50 -12.77 -35.96 9.80
CA ARG A 50 -12.58 -36.93 8.69
C ARG A 50 -13.71 -37.96 8.58
N ALA A 51 -14.46 -38.19 9.65
CA ALA A 51 -15.59 -39.12 9.70
C ALA A 51 -16.91 -38.49 9.24
N LEU A 52 -16.96 -37.18 9.02
CA LEU A 52 -18.15 -36.51 8.47
C LEU A 52 -18.38 -36.96 7.02
N PRO A 53 -19.58 -37.47 6.68
CA PRO A 53 -19.89 -37.83 5.31
C PRO A 53 -19.87 -36.57 4.45
N VAL A 54 -19.02 -36.57 3.40
CA VAL A 54 -19.01 -35.51 2.40
C VAL A 54 -20.27 -35.68 1.53
N THR A 55 -21.34 -34.97 1.89
CA THR A 55 -22.52 -34.82 1.04
C THR A 55 -22.25 -33.71 0.04
N LEU A 56 -21.96 -34.07 -1.21
CA LEU A 56 -21.87 -33.13 -2.32
C LEU A 56 -23.30 -32.79 -2.76
N ASP A 57 -23.71 -31.54 -2.56
CA ASP A 57 -24.96 -31.02 -3.12
C ASP A 57 -24.71 -30.63 -4.59
N PRO A 58 -25.28 -31.35 -5.57
CA PRO A 58 -25.11 -31.05 -6.99
C PRO A 58 -25.74 -29.72 -7.42
N SER A 59 -26.46 -29.02 -6.52
CA SER A 59 -26.97 -27.66 -6.76
C SER A 59 -25.96 -26.55 -6.41
N VAL A 60 -24.84 -26.89 -5.75
CA VAL A 60 -23.76 -25.95 -5.45
C VAL A 60 -22.64 -26.17 -6.45
N SER A 61 -22.22 -25.11 -7.12
CA SER A 61 -21.03 -25.14 -7.96
C SER A 61 -19.83 -25.57 -7.12
N VAL A 62 -19.23 -26.70 -7.50
CA VAL A 62 -18.05 -27.23 -6.81
C VAL A 62 -16.80 -26.55 -7.36
N GLY A 63 -15.99 -25.97 -6.48
CA GLY A 63 -14.74 -25.30 -6.85
C GLY A 63 -14.50 -24.04 -6.05
N THR A 64 -13.29 -23.50 -6.16
CA THR A 64 -12.88 -22.22 -5.59
C THR A 64 -12.14 -21.44 -6.65
N LEU A 65 -12.20 -20.12 -6.59
CA LEU A 65 -11.29 -19.30 -7.39
C LEU A 65 -9.85 -19.57 -6.90
N PRO A 66 -8.93 -20.04 -7.77
CA PRO A 66 -7.57 -20.32 -7.36
C PRO A 66 -6.86 -19.02 -6.97
N GLY A 67 -6.28 -18.98 -5.78
CA GLY A 67 -5.49 -17.85 -5.32
C GLY A 67 -4.30 -18.30 -4.49
N HIS A 68 -3.24 -17.50 -4.47
CA HIS A 68 -2.03 -17.76 -3.73
C HIS A 68 -1.78 -16.63 -2.74
N ALA A 69 -1.66 -16.96 -1.45
CA ALA A 69 -1.27 -16.03 -0.40
C ALA A 69 0.21 -16.23 -0.04
N ASP A 70 0.92 -15.13 0.18
CA ASP A 70 2.35 -15.15 0.53
C ASP A 70 2.73 -13.91 1.37
N VAL A 71 3.94 -13.88 1.92
CA VAL A 71 4.52 -12.73 2.63
C VAL A 71 5.62 -12.12 1.79
N GLY A 72 5.44 -10.84 1.44
CA GLY A 72 6.42 -10.11 0.65
C GLY A 72 7.73 -9.85 1.40
N SER A 73 8.77 -9.47 0.67
CA SER A 73 10.11 -9.21 1.24
C SER A 73 10.17 -8.08 2.28
N ARG A 74 9.13 -7.24 2.37
CA ARG A 74 9.01 -6.19 3.40
C ARG A 74 8.06 -6.60 4.54
N GLY A 75 7.71 -7.88 4.64
CA GLY A 75 6.83 -8.42 5.69
C GLY A 75 5.34 -8.18 5.47
N GLN A 76 4.95 -7.58 4.33
CA GLN A 76 3.55 -7.31 4.04
C GLN A 76 2.84 -8.57 3.51
N ALA A 77 1.58 -8.75 3.90
CA ALA A 77 0.74 -9.82 3.34
C ALA A 77 0.46 -9.56 1.85
N THR A 78 0.50 -10.61 1.05
CA THR A 78 0.20 -10.58 -0.38
C THR A 78 -0.78 -11.68 -0.75
N TRP A 79 -1.61 -11.43 -1.76
CA TRP A 79 -2.47 -12.46 -2.33
C TRP A 79 -2.66 -12.21 -3.83
N THR A 80 -2.69 -13.24 -4.67
CA THR A 80 -2.92 -13.08 -6.10
C THR A 80 -3.83 -14.15 -6.68
N THR A 81 -4.66 -13.78 -7.64
CA THR A 81 -5.43 -14.68 -8.51
C THR A 81 -5.28 -14.26 -9.96
N THR A 82 -5.05 -15.22 -10.85
CA THR A 82 -5.11 -14.99 -12.29
C THR A 82 -6.56 -15.04 -12.76
N LEU A 83 -6.94 -14.21 -13.73
CA LEU A 83 -8.25 -14.28 -14.36
C LEU A 83 -8.18 -15.18 -15.58
N GLU A 84 -9.03 -16.21 -15.61
CA GLU A 84 -9.20 -17.06 -16.78
C GLU A 84 -10.01 -16.34 -17.86
N VAL A 85 -9.42 -16.20 -19.05
CA VAL A 85 -10.05 -15.60 -20.24
C VAL A 85 -10.17 -16.63 -21.37
N ALA A 86 -10.94 -16.31 -22.41
CA ALA A 86 -11.01 -17.17 -23.59
C ALA A 86 -9.63 -17.27 -24.27
N PRO A 87 -9.25 -18.43 -24.81
CA PRO A 87 -7.95 -18.58 -25.47
C PRO A 87 -7.88 -17.72 -26.74
N GLY A 88 -6.75 -17.04 -26.91
CA GLY A 88 -6.41 -16.30 -28.11
C GLY A 88 -5.81 -17.17 -29.22
N VAL A 89 -5.67 -16.60 -30.41
CA VAL A 89 -5.06 -17.28 -31.57
C VAL A 89 -3.54 -17.26 -31.43
N GLY A 90 -2.87 -18.38 -31.70
CA GLY A 90 -1.41 -18.43 -31.72
C GLY A 90 -0.72 -18.13 -30.38
N GLY A 91 -1.44 -18.27 -29.26
CA GLY A 91 -0.92 -17.91 -27.93
C GLY A 91 -1.09 -16.42 -27.58
N MET A 92 -1.70 -15.61 -28.44
CA MET A 92 -2.02 -14.20 -28.17
C MET A 92 -3.26 -14.06 -27.28
N THR A 93 -3.11 -14.51 -26.03
CA THR A 93 -4.11 -14.41 -24.97
C THR A 93 -3.67 -13.33 -23.99
N PRO A 94 -4.51 -12.33 -23.66
CA PRO A 94 -4.17 -11.36 -22.63
C PRO A 94 -4.16 -12.02 -21.25
N GLU A 95 -3.23 -11.61 -20.41
CA GLU A 95 -3.11 -12.09 -19.04
C GLU A 95 -3.56 -11.01 -18.06
N PHE A 96 -4.36 -11.41 -17.07
CA PHE A 96 -4.86 -10.51 -16.04
C PHE A 96 -4.69 -11.17 -14.67
N ALA A 97 -4.39 -10.37 -13.66
CA ALA A 97 -4.42 -10.82 -12.28
C ALA A 97 -4.99 -9.74 -11.35
N ILE A 98 -5.66 -10.19 -10.29
CA ILE A 98 -6.01 -9.35 -9.15
C ILE A 98 -5.02 -9.67 -8.04
N ALA A 99 -4.33 -8.65 -7.55
CA ALA A 99 -3.33 -8.79 -6.51
C ALA A 99 -3.63 -7.87 -5.33
N TYR A 100 -3.47 -8.41 -4.13
CA TYR A 100 -3.43 -7.69 -2.87
C TYR A 100 -1.98 -7.53 -2.41
N ASP A 101 -1.61 -6.32 -1.97
CA ASP A 101 -0.39 -6.04 -1.22
C ASP A 101 -0.78 -5.18 -0.01
N GLY A 102 -0.46 -5.64 1.20
CA GLY A 102 -0.84 -4.96 2.45
C GLY A 102 -0.21 -3.58 2.64
N ALA A 103 0.85 -3.26 1.89
CA ALA A 103 1.48 -1.94 1.84
C ALA A 103 0.98 -1.09 0.66
N ALA A 104 0.16 -1.64 -0.24
CA ALA A 104 -0.44 -0.87 -1.33
C ALA A 104 -1.55 0.07 -0.83
N GLY A 105 -1.62 1.23 -1.47
CA GLY A 105 -2.64 2.24 -1.20
C GLY A 105 -3.97 1.91 -1.86
N ASN A 106 -4.76 2.95 -2.10
CA ASN A 106 -6.01 2.83 -2.82
C ASN A 106 -5.80 2.68 -4.33
N GLY A 107 -6.69 1.94 -5.00
CA GLY A 107 -6.63 1.73 -6.43
C GLY A 107 -8.01 1.51 -7.05
N PRO A 108 -8.06 1.06 -8.32
CA PRO A 108 -9.32 0.78 -9.02
C PRO A 108 -10.09 -0.38 -8.39
N LEU A 109 -9.47 -1.21 -7.55
CA LEU A 109 -10.10 -2.32 -6.83
C LEU A 109 -10.22 -2.04 -5.33
N GLY A 110 -10.16 -0.77 -4.91
CA GLY A 110 -10.14 -0.39 -3.50
C GLY A 110 -8.76 -0.48 -2.87
N TRP A 111 -8.71 -0.39 -1.54
CA TRP A 111 -7.46 -0.35 -0.78
C TRP A 111 -6.71 -1.67 -0.87
N GLY A 112 -5.39 -1.62 -1.06
CA GLY A 112 -4.50 -2.79 -1.11
C GLY A 112 -4.63 -3.66 -2.37
N PHE A 113 -5.75 -3.57 -3.10
CA PHE A 113 -6.01 -4.36 -4.29
C PHE A 113 -5.65 -3.60 -5.58
N THR A 114 -5.01 -4.32 -6.49
CA THR A 114 -4.59 -3.83 -7.80
C THR A 114 -4.99 -4.81 -8.90
N LEU A 115 -5.19 -4.29 -10.11
CA LEU A 115 -5.45 -5.06 -11.30
C LEU A 115 -4.17 -5.03 -12.15
N ALA A 116 -3.49 -6.16 -12.26
CA ALA A 116 -2.41 -6.35 -13.21
C ALA A 116 -3.02 -6.67 -14.58
N ALA A 117 -3.25 -5.63 -15.39
CA ALA A 117 -3.87 -5.76 -16.72
C ALA A 117 -3.11 -5.03 -17.83
N THR A 118 -2.36 -3.99 -17.47
CA THR A 118 -1.75 -3.07 -18.43
C THR A 118 -0.32 -2.78 -18.05
N THR A 119 0.45 -2.38 -19.05
CA THR A 119 1.78 -1.78 -18.88
C THR A 119 1.73 -0.35 -19.38
N SER A 120 2.64 0.48 -18.90
CA SER A 120 2.77 1.86 -19.37
C SER A 120 4.22 2.32 -19.33
N ILE A 121 4.52 3.27 -20.21
CA ILE A 121 5.69 4.15 -20.09
C ILE A 121 5.20 5.41 -19.39
N ARG A 122 6.00 5.97 -18.49
CA ARG A 122 5.68 7.23 -17.82
C ARG A 122 6.92 8.07 -17.57
N ARG A 123 6.71 9.37 -17.42
CA ARG A 123 7.70 10.25 -16.81
C ARG A 123 7.95 9.80 -15.37
N CYS A 124 9.21 9.71 -14.95
CA CYS A 124 9.62 9.35 -13.61
C CYS A 124 10.62 10.38 -13.05
N VAL A 125 10.96 10.26 -11.77
CA VAL A 125 11.95 11.16 -11.15
C VAL A 125 13.37 10.77 -11.57
N LYS A 126 14.25 11.75 -11.68
CA LYS A 126 15.70 11.52 -11.78
C LYS A 126 16.27 11.22 -10.40
N THR A 127 17.16 10.24 -10.31
CA THR A 127 17.80 9.81 -9.06
C THR A 127 19.30 10.08 -9.11
N LEU A 128 19.94 10.23 -7.95
CA LEU A 128 21.40 10.38 -7.90
C LEU A 128 22.13 9.17 -8.51
N ILE A 129 21.56 7.97 -8.36
CA ILE A 129 22.14 6.71 -8.81
C ILE A 129 22.07 6.59 -10.34
N ASP A 130 20.90 6.86 -10.92
CA ASP A 130 20.68 6.65 -12.36
C ASP A 130 21.08 7.87 -13.20
N ASP A 131 20.97 9.08 -12.64
CA ASP A 131 21.10 10.35 -13.38
C ASP A 131 22.23 11.25 -12.90
N GLY A 132 22.86 10.96 -11.75
CA GLY A 132 23.81 11.88 -11.10
C GLY A 132 23.16 13.13 -10.51
N VAL A 133 21.83 13.23 -10.52
CA VAL A 133 21.08 14.36 -9.96
C VAL A 133 19.73 13.88 -9.42
N THR A 134 19.30 14.44 -8.28
CA THR A 134 17.92 14.27 -7.81
C THR A 134 17.06 15.39 -8.38
N GLN A 135 16.12 15.06 -9.25
CA GLN A 135 15.26 16.04 -9.91
C GLN A 135 13.87 15.46 -10.19
N GLY A 136 12.82 16.20 -9.84
CA GLY A 136 11.45 15.85 -10.20
C GLY A 136 11.17 16.07 -11.69
N VAL A 137 10.04 15.56 -12.18
CA VAL A 137 9.57 15.79 -13.56
C VAL A 137 9.36 17.29 -13.78
N ARG A 138 9.95 17.83 -14.84
CA ARG A 138 9.90 19.26 -15.19
C ARG A 138 9.02 19.58 -16.39
N TRP A 139 8.46 18.56 -17.03
CA TRP A 139 7.67 18.66 -18.26
C TRP A 139 8.51 19.06 -19.49
N LEU A 140 9.76 18.59 -19.52
CA LEU A 140 10.72 18.87 -20.59
C LEU A 140 11.09 17.60 -21.33
N ASN A 141 11.68 17.74 -22.53
CA ASN A 141 12.16 16.62 -23.33
C ASN A 141 13.31 15.85 -22.67
N ASP A 142 13.95 16.38 -21.63
CA ASP A 142 15.00 15.69 -20.89
C ASP A 142 14.51 14.96 -19.62
N ASP A 143 13.19 14.87 -19.40
CA ASP A 143 12.63 14.14 -18.26
C ASP A 143 12.86 12.64 -18.36
N ALA A 144 13.19 12.03 -17.22
CA ALA A 144 13.34 10.60 -17.09
C ALA A 144 12.08 9.83 -17.52
N LEU A 145 12.25 8.76 -18.29
CA LEU A 145 11.18 7.83 -18.67
C LEU A 145 11.40 6.47 -18.03
N CYS A 146 10.31 5.85 -17.56
CA CYS A 146 10.34 4.53 -16.95
C CYS A 146 9.17 3.67 -17.45
N ARG A 147 9.40 2.37 -17.66
CA ARG A 147 8.38 1.35 -17.93
C ARG A 147 8.32 0.38 -16.77
N GLY A 148 7.18 0.31 -16.07
CA GLY A 148 7.06 -0.56 -14.88
C GLY A 148 8.06 -0.26 -13.77
N GLY A 149 8.57 0.98 -13.70
CA GLY A 149 9.63 1.39 -12.77
C GLY A 149 11.05 1.19 -13.30
N ASP A 150 11.25 0.40 -14.36
CA ASP A 150 12.56 0.25 -14.99
C ASP A 150 12.87 1.43 -15.92
N ARG A 151 14.11 1.91 -15.89
CA ARG A 151 14.54 3.14 -16.54
C ARG A 151 14.72 2.93 -18.04
N LEU A 152 14.24 3.86 -18.85
CA LEU A 152 14.57 3.93 -20.28
C LEU A 152 15.91 4.66 -20.44
N VAL A 153 16.89 3.94 -21.00
CA VAL A 153 18.24 4.44 -21.28
C VAL A 153 18.38 4.65 -22.77
N LEU A 154 18.83 5.85 -23.18
CA LEU A 154 19.05 6.18 -24.59
C LEU A 154 20.11 5.26 -25.20
N GLU A 155 19.80 4.72 -26.36
CA GLU A 155 20.71 3.91 -27.18
C GLU A 155 21.03 4.60 -28.51
N SER A 156 20.08 5.33 -29.09
CA SER A 156 20.26 6.05 -30.35
C SER A 156 19.41 7.31 -30.44
N GLY A 157 19.83 8.28 -31.26
CA GLY A 157 19.12 9.54 -31.45
C GLY A 157 19.40 10.55 -30.33
N THR A 158 18.44 11.44 -30.08
CA THR A 158 18.51 12.46 -29.02
C THR A 158 17.42 12.18 -28.00
N TYR A 159 17.77 12.16 -26.71
CA TYR A 159 16.80 11.88 -25.65
C TYR A 159 15.57 12.79 -25.75
N GLY A 160 14.39 12.16 -25.71
CA GLY A 160 13.09 12.82 -25.71
C GLY A 160 12.65 13.43 -27.03
N GLN A 161 13.37 13.19 -28.11
CA GLN A 161 13.03 13.68 -29.46
C GLN A 161 12.49 12.54 -30.33
N ASP A 162 11.76 12.88 -31.38
CA ASP A 162 11.29 11.93 -32.38
C ASP A 162 12.44 11.05 -32.91
N GLY A 163 12.18 9.74 -33.01
CA GLY A 163 13.17 8.75 -33.43
C GLY A 163 14.22 8.37 -32.37
N ALA A 164 14.08 8.85 -31.13
CA ALA A 164 14.91 8.36 -30.02
C ALA A 164 14.68 6.87 -29.78
N GLY A 165 15.78 6.11 -29.74
CA GLY A 165 15.79 4.69 -29.43
C GLY A 165 16.28 4.46 -28.00
N TYR A 166 15.53 3.67 -27.23
CA TYR A 166 15.81 3.33 -25.85
C TYR A 166 15.88 1.82 -25.66
N ARG A 167 16.54 1.43 -24.57
CA ARG A 167 16.44 0.11 -23.95
C ARG A 167 16.01 0.27 -22.50
N LEU A 168 15.54 -0.80 -21.89
CA LEU A 168 15.38 -0.82 -20.43
C LEU A 168 16.74 -0.98 -19.74
N ALA A 169 16.87 -0.44 -18.53
CA ALA A 169 18.12 -0.50 -17.79
C ALA A 169 18.45 -1.92 -17.35
N HIS A 170 17.43 -2.68 -16.89
CA HIS A 170 17.59 -4.04 -16.40
C HIS A 170 17.20 -5.12 -17.41
N ASP A 171 16.49 -4.77 -18.50
CA ASP A 171 16.22 -5.68 -19.61
C ASP A 171 16.73 -5.12 -20.95
N PRO A 172 17.97 -5.49 -21.36
CA PRO A 172 18.54 -5.03 -22.61
C PRO A 172 18.02 -5.79 -23.83
N THR A 173 17.03 -6.69 -23.72
CA THR A 173 16.40 -7.35 -24.87
C THR A 173 15.26 -6.54 -25.47
N VAL A 174 14.66 -5.65 -24.67
CA VAL A 174 13.61 -4.74 -25.10
C VAL A 174 14.22 -3.54 -25.81
N ARG A 175 13.65 -3.18 -26.97
CA ARG A 175 13.99 -1.97 -27.72
C ARG A 175 12.75 -1.10 -27.85
N ILE A 176 12.86 0.18 -27.54
CA ILE A 176 11.73 1.11 -27.52
C ILE A 176 12.07 2.27 -28.45
N LEU A 177 11.25 2.49 -29.47
CA LEU A 177 11.34 3.63 -30.37
C LEU A 177 10.28 4.66 -29.96
N GLN A 178 10.68 5.92 -29.87
CA GLN A 178 9.77 7.04 -29.67
C GLN A 178 9.31 7.64 -31.00
N HIS A 179 8.03 8.01 -31.05
CA HIS A 179 7.42 8.76 -32.14
C HIS A 179 6.88 10.10 -31.62
N GLY A 180 7.25 11.20 -32.28
CA GLY A 180 7.00 12.58 -31.83
C GLY A 180 7.89 12.98 -30.65
N ASP A 181 8.10 14.27 -30.45
CA ASP A 181 8.85 14.77 -29.29
C ASP A 181 8.08 14.54 -27.99
N LEU A 182 8.79 14.41 -26.85
CA LEU A 182 8.18 14.09 -25.55
C LEU A 182 7.17 15.15 -25.08
N ASP A 183 7.36 16.40 -25.53
CA ASP A 183 6.48 17.54 -25.31
C ASP A 183 5.40 17.71 -26.40
N GLU A 184 5.20 16.70 -27.25
CA GLU A 184 4.05 16.63 -28.15
C GLU A 184 2.93 15.78 -27.56
N ALA A 185 1.70 16.30 -27.68
CA ALA A 185 0.48 15.59 -27.29
C ALA A 185 0.27 14.26 -28.03
N SER A 186 0.80 14.17 -29.26
CA SER A 186 0.75 13.00 -30.15
C SER A 186 1.87 11.99 -29.90
N SER A 187 2.77 12.23 -28.95
CA SER A 187 3.88 11.31 -28.72
C SER A 187 3.41 9.93 -28.32
N SER A 188 4.14 8.93 -28.79
CA SER A 188 3.86 7.51 -28.56
C SER A 188 5.16 6.71 -28.62
N PHE A 189 5.09 5.45 -28.23
CA PHE A 189 6.24 4.56 -28.26
C PHE A 189 5.88 3.21 -28.86
N GLU A 190 6.81 2.64 -29.62
CA GLU A 190 6.77 1.26 -30.08
C GLU A 190 7.87 0.47 -29.37
N ALA A 191 7.50 -0.57 -28.64
CA ALA A 191 8.44 -1.49 -28.01
C ALA A 191 8.50 -2.82 -28.77
N LEU A 192 9.70 -3.23 -29.18
CA LEU A 192 10.00 -4.58 -29.63
C LEU A 192 10.50 -5.40 -28.44
N GLU A 193 9.74 -6.43 -28.07
CA GLU A 193 10.02 -7.30 -26.94
C GLU A 193 10.99 -8.42 -27.36
N GLY A 194 11.72 -9.00 -26.39
CA GLY A 194 12.67 -10.09 -26.65
C GLY A 194 12.05 -11.36 -27.26
N ASN A 195 10.73 -11.56 -27.10
CA ASN A 195 9.98 -12.65 -27.72
C ASN A 195 9.56 -12.37 -29.19
N GLY A 196 9.91 -11.20 -29.72
CA GLY A 196 9.59 -10.77 -31.09
C GLY A 196 8.20 -10.19 -31.29
N GLN A 197 7.43 -9.95 -30.23
CA GLN A 197 6.18 -9.18 -30.27
C GLN A 197 6.47 -7.68 -30.30
N SER A 198 5.59 -6.90 -30.92
CA SER A 198 5.59 -5.45 -30.80
C SER A 198 4.47 -4.97 -29.87
N VAL A 199 4.73 -3.88 -29.15
CA VAL A 199 3.78 -3.25 -28.22
C VAL A 199 3.76 -1.75 -28.47
N GLU A 200 2.59 -1.21 -28.74
CA GLU A 200 2.37 0.23 -28.91
C GLU A 200 1.90 0.84 -27.58
N TYR A 201 2.48 1.97 -27.20
CA TYR A 201 2.14 2.74 -26.01
C TYR A 201 1.68 4.15 -26.37
N GLY A 202 0.58 4.58 -25.76
CA GLY A 202 0.00 5.90 -25.96
C GLY A 202 -0.76 6.03 -27.28
N GLY A 203 -0.77 7.23 -27.84
CA GLY A 203 -1.64 7.58 -28.96
C GLY A 203 -3.04 8.04 -28.52
N VAL A 204 -3.96 8.15 -29.47
CA VAL A 204 -5.31 8.70 -29.21
C VAL A 204 -6.05 7.80 -28.23
N GLY A 205 -6.35 8.31 -27.03
CA GLY A 205 -7.15 7.64 -26.02
C GLY A 205 -6.40 6.69 -25.08
N ALA A 206 -5.08 6.50 -25.25
CA ALA A 206 -4.26 5.64 -24.38
C ALA A 206 -3.13 6.39 -23.65
N SER A 207 -3.17 7.73 -23.68
CA SER A 207 -2.26 8.57 -22.90
C SER A 207 -3.03 9.31 -21.80
N LEU A 208 -2.35 9.65 -20.71
CA LEU A 208 -2.82 10.61 -19.73
C LEU A 208 -1.95 11.87 -19.81
N TRP A 209 -2.61 13.02 -19.82
CA TRP A 209 -2.00 14.32 -20.04
C TRP A 209 -2.05 15.19 -18.79
N ARG A 210 -1.16 16.17 -18.75
CA ARG A 210 -1.19 17.24 -17.76
C ARG A 210 -2.43 18.13 -17.96
N GLY A 211 -3.30 18.16 -16.95
CA GLY A 211 -4.43 19.10 -16.84
C GLY A 211 -4.03 20.48 -16.29
N ALA A 212 -4.81 21.51 -16.64
CA ALA A 212 -4.80 22.93 -16.19
C ALA A 212 -3.43 23.66 -16.00
N ALA A 213 -3.19 24.66 -16.88
CA ALA A 213 -2.13 25.72 -16.89
C ALA A 213 -0.80 25.38 -17.61
N PRO A 214 0.00 26.40 -18.01
CA PRO A 214 0.08 26.97 -19.37
C PRO A 214 0.57 26.02 -20.51
N GLU A 215 1.09 24.83 -20.19
CA GLU A 215 1.59 23.83 -21.14
C GLU A 215 0.56 22.71 -21.30
N PHE A 216 -0.57 23.04 -21.93
CA PHE A 216 -1.67 22.10 -22.14
C PHE A 216 -1.22 20.90 -22.99
N GLY A 217 -1.68 19.70 -22.62
CA GLY A 217 -1.62 18.54 -23.50
C GLY A 217 -0.30 17.79 -23.51
N LEU A 218 0.60 18.00 -22.54
CA LEU A 218 1.80 17.19 -22.41
C LEU A 218 1.48 15.83 -21.78
N PRO A 219 1.79 14.71 -22.44
CA PRO A 219 1.59 13.39 -21.88
C PRO A 219 2.62 13.11 -20.78
N TYR A 220 2.15 12.44 -19.72
CA TYR A 220 3.01 11.97 -18.63
C TYR A 220 2.98 10.45 -18.47
N LEU A 221 1.96 9.80 -19.02
CA LEU A 221 1.78 8.35 -19.00
C LEU A 221 1.21 7.91 -20.34
N TRP A 222 1.84 6.92 -20.95
CA TRP A 222 1.48 6.28 -22.21
C TRP A 222 1.19 4.83 -21.89
N SER A 223 -0.08 4.48 -21.77
CA SER A 223 -0.52 3.11 -21.52
C SER A 223 -0.45 2.28 -22.78
N ILE A 224 -0.31 0.96 -22.62
CA ILE A 224 -0.39 0.02 -23.75
C ILE A 224 -1.68 0.24 -24.53
N ALA A 225 -1.56 0.43 -25.84
CA ALA A 225 -2.68 0.58 -26.78
C ALA A 225 -2.91 -0.71 -27.57
N GLN A 226 -1.83 -1.37 -28.00
CA GLN A 226 -1.90 -2.61 -28.77
C GLN A 226 -0.68 -3.49 -28.49
N ARG A 227 -0.90 -4.81 -28.50
CA ARG A 227 0.15 -5.83 -28.61
C ARG A 227 -0.06 -6.63 -29.88
N ARG A 228 1.02 -6.89 -30.63
CA ARG A 228 0.96 -7.60 -31.92
C ARG A 228 2.04 -8.68 -32.00
N ASP A 229 1.69 -9.84 -32.55
CA ASP A 229 2.66 -10.88 -32.87
C ASP A 229 3.19 -10.78 -34.31
N ARG A 230 4.15 -11.64 -34.63
CA ARG A 230 4.78 -11.73 -35.96
C ARG A 230 3.84 -12.23 -37.06
N PHE A 231 2.69 -12.78 -36.69
CA PHE A 231 1.67 -13.29 -37.62
C PHE A 231 0.54 -12.27 -37.84
N GLY A 232 0.60 -11.11 -37.19
CA GLY A 232 -0.38 -10.03 -37.32
C GLY A 232 -1.58 -10.14 -36.38
N ASN A 233 -1.61 -11.10 -35.45
CA ASN A 233 -2.64 -11.18 -34.42
C ASN A 233 -2.46 -10.04 -33.42
N THR A 234 -3.56 -9.40 -33.01
CA THR A 234 -3.55 -8.25 -32.09
C THR A 234 -4.31 -8.52 -30.79
N ILE A 235 -3.88 -7.81 -29.75
CA ILE A 235 -4.64 -7.53 -28.53
C ILE A 235 -4.72 -6.01 -28.42
N ASP A 236 -5.92 -5.48 -28.44
CA ASP A 236 -6.22 -4.05 -28.49
C ASP A 236 -6.81 -3.61 -27.14
N TYR A 237 -6.29 -2.51 -26.59
CA TYR A 237 -6.65 -1.99 -25.27
C TYR A 237 -7.36 -0.65 -25.42
N THR A 238 -8.57 -0.55 -24.88
CA THR A 238 -9.40 0.65 -24.92
C THR A 238 -9.57 1.21 -23.52
N TYR A 239 -9.49 2.52 -23.40
CA TYR A 239 -9.63 3.24 -22.15
C TYR A 239 -10.78 4.23 -22.19
N GLU A 240 -11.31 4.54 -21.02
CA GLU A 240 -12.29 5.59 -20.80
C GLU A 240 -11.74 6.63 -19.82
N PHE A 241 -12.26 7.85 -19.93
CA PHE A 241 -11.94 8.98 -19.05
C PHE A 241 -13.21 9.33 -18.27
N PRO A 242 -13.37 8.84 -17.03
CA PRO A 242 -14.59 9.09 -16.24
C PRO A 242 -14.84 10.58 -16.02
N THR A 243 -13.77 11.37 -15.99
CA THR A 243 -13.80 12.83 -15.94
C THR A 243 -13.42 13.41 -17.31
N PRO A 244 -14.18 14.41 -17.83
CA PRO A 244 -13.82 15.06 -19.09
C PRO A 244 -12.45 15.73 -19.01
N LEU A 245 -11.57 15.38 -19.95
CA LEU A 245 -10.30 16.07 -20.18
C LEU A 245 -10.47 17.21 -21.21
N PRO A 246 -9.62 18.26 -21.20
CA PRO A 246 -8.47 18.50 -20.31
C PRO A 246 -8.81 19.36 -19.08
N THR A 247 -10.10 19.65 -18.84
CA THR A 247 -10.56 20.58 -17.80
C THR A 247 -10.82 19.92 -16.45
N GLY A 248 -11.06 18.61 -16.42
CA GLY A 248 -11.18 17.81 -15.20
C GLY A 248 -9.83 17.25 -14.72
N PRO A 249 -9.81 16.71 -13.48
CA PRO A 249 -8.66 15.94 -13.01
C PRO A 249 -8.42 14.74 -13.92
N GLY A 250 -7.15 14.35 -14.05
CA GLY A 250 -6.80 13.15 -14.79
C GLY A 250 -7.37 11.89 -14.12
N GLU A 251 -8.05 11.09 -14.91
CA GLU A 251 -8.44 9.71 -14.58
C GLU A 251 -8.60 8.96 -15.90
N MET A 252 -7.94 7.81 -16.02
CA MET A 252 -8.06 6.91 -17.17
C MET A 252 -8.22 5.50 -16.65
N VAL A 253 -9.26 4.81 -17.11
CA VAL A 253 -9.60 3.45 -16.71
C VAL A 253 -9.62 2.55 -17.94
N LEU A 254 -9.11 1.33 -17.81
CA LEU A 254 -9.19 0.34 -18.88
C LEU A 254 -10.64 -0.11 -19.02
N SER A 255 -11.28 0.05 -20.18
CA SER A 255 -12.70 -0.29 -20.37
C SER A 255 -12.90 -1.60 -21.13
N GLU A 256 -12.09 -1.87 -22.16
CA GLU A 256 -12.18 -3.09 -22.97
C GLU A 256 -10.80 -3.56 -23.43
N VAL A 257 -10.58 -4.88 -23.39
CA VAL A 257 -9.48 -5.54 -24.11
C VAL A 257 -10.06 -6.48 -25.14
N ALA A 258 -9.81 -6.22 -26.43
CA ALA A 258 -10.30 -7.00 -27.55
C ALA A 258 -9.16 -7.79 -28.21
N TYR A 259 -9.40 -9.06 -28.54
CA TYR A 259 -8.37 -9.93 -29.10
C TYR A 259 -8.99 -11.06 -29.92
N ALA A 260 -8.14 -11.75 -30.70
CA ALA A 260 -8.45 -12.96 -31.46
C ALA A 260 -9.74 -12.86 -32.32
N GLY A 261 -9.56 -12.54 -33.61
CA GLY A 261 -10.68 -12.30 -34.53
C GLY A 261 -11.09 -10.83 -34.63
N THR A 262 -10.20 -9.90 -34.25
CA THR A 262 -10.42 -8.44 -34.34
C THR A 262 -10.68 -7.96 -35.77
N ALA A 263 -10.15 -8.66 -36.78
CA ALA A 263 -10.40 -8.38 -38.19
C ALA A 263 -11.77 -8.86 -38.70
N VAL A 264 -12.50 -9.69 -37.95
CA VAL A 264 -13.81 -10.25 -38.35
C VAL A 264 -14.86 -9.87 -37.31
N PRO A 265 -15.82 -9.00 -37.64
CA PRO A 265 -16.91 -8.63 -36.74
C PRO A 265 -17.60 -9.86 -36.15
N GLY A 266 -17.83 -9.86 -34.83
CA GLY A 266 -18.44 -10.98 -34.11
C GLY A 266 -17.53 -12.19 -33.86
N SER A 267 -16.30 -12.22 -34.37
CA SER A 267 -15.32 -13.29 -34.03
C SER A 267 -14.37 -12.90 -32.91
N ARG A 268 -14.30 -11.61 -32.57
CA ARG A 268 -13.47 -11.08 -31.48
C ARG A 268 -13.92 -11.65 -30.13
N ARG A 269 -12.96 -11.86 -29.24
CA ARG A 269 -13.19 -12.04 -27.80
C ARG A 269 -12.93 -10.71 -27.12
N THR A 270 -13.64 -10.45 -26.03
CA THR A 270 -13.45 -9.23 -25.25
C THR A 270 -13.36 -9.51 -23.77
N VAL A 271 -12.60 -8.70 -23.06
CA VAL A 271 -12.68 -8.56 -21.61
C VAL A 271 -13.13 -7.14 -21.32
N VAL A 272 -14.29 -6.99 -20.70
CA VAL A 272 -14.93 -5.70 -20.45
C VAL A 272 -14.88 -5.40 -18.96
N PHE A 273 -14.40 -4.21 -18.63
CA PHE A 273 -14.18 -3.74 -17.27
C PHE A 273 -15.26 -2.71 -16.93
N GLN A 274 -16.13 -3.04 -15.98
CA GLN A 274 -17.27 -2.19 -15.61
C GLN A 274 -17.00 -1.53 -14.28
N TYR A 275 -17.04 -0.21 -14.31
CA TYR A 275 -16.78 0.64 -13.17
C TYR A 275 -18.07 1.22 -12.58
N GLU A 276 -18.03 1.47 -11.29
CA GLU A 276 -19.04 2.23 -10.56
C GLU A 276 -18.38 3.43 -9.86
N GLY A 277 -19.17 4.44 -9.51
CA GLY A 277 -18.69 5.54 -8.68
C GLY A 277 -18.29 5.06 -7.30
N ARG A 278 -17.25 5.66 -6.72
CA ARG A 278 -16.76 5.34 -5.38
C ARG A 278 -17.05 6.45 -4.37
N PRO A 279 -17.32 6.15 -3.09
CA PRO A 279 -17.55 7.17 -2.06
C PRO A 279 -16.25 7.78 -1.51
N ASP A 280 -15.14 7.04 -1.54
CA ASP A 280 -13.81 7.46 -1.11
C ASP A 280 -13.01 8.08 -2.26
N LEU A 281 -13.46 9.25 -2.73
CA LEU A 281 -12.72 10.01 -3.74
C LEU A 281 -11.30 10.31 -3.25
N GLN A 282 -10.32 10.09 -4.11
CA GLN A 282 -8.91 10.33 -3.78
C GLN A 282 -8.29 11.32 -4.76
N ASP A 283 -7.81 12.43 -4.22
CA ASP A 283 -7.05 13.43 -4.96
C ASP A 283 -5.56 13.15 -4.83
N GLU A 284 -4.87 13.14 -5.97
CA GLU A 284 -3.42 13.01 -6.03
C GLU A 284 -2.82 14.11 -6.89
N TRP A 285 -1.58 14.47 -6.56
CA TRP A 285 -0.84 15.50 -7.27
C TRP A 285 0.50 14.94 -7.70
N TRP A 286 0.56 14.53 -8.97
CA TRP A 286 1.77 13.98 -9.57
C TRP A 286 2.45 15.07 -10.38
N PHE A 287 3.58 15.57 -9.88
CA PHE A 287 4.41 16.58 -10.55
C PHE A 287 3.61 17.83 -10.98
N GLY A 288 2.67 18.25 -10.13
CA GLY A 288 1.79 19.40 -10.39
C GLY A 288 0.58 19.11 -11.28
N THR A 289 0.33 17.84 -11.64
CA THR A 289 -0.90 17.41 -12.32
C THR A 289 -1.88 16.85 -11.30
N HIS A 290 -3.09 17.40 -11.28
CA HIS A 290 -4.20 16.91 -10.47
C HIS A 290 -4.79 15.63 -11.08
N GLN A 291 -4.72 14.54 -10.33
CA GLN A 291 -5.42 13.29 -10.62
C GLN A 291 -6.52 13.09 -9.58
N ARG A 292 -7.62 12.48 -9.97
CA ARG A 292 -8.68 12.13 -9.02
C ARG A 292 -9.26 10.78 -9.38
N SER A 293 -9.23 9.84 -8.43
CA SER A 293 -9.98 8.59 -8.57
C SER A 293 -11.44 8.83 -8.22
N THR A 294 -12.32 8.66 -9.22
CA THR A 294 -13.77 8.77 -9.08
C THR A 294 -14.48 7.44 -9.25
N SER A 295 -13.78 6.46 -9.82
CA SER A 295 -14.35 5.17 -10.19
C SER A 295 -13.62 3.99 -9.54
N ARG A 296 -14.35 2.91 -9.25
CA ARG A 296 -13.81 1.61 -8.84
C ARG A 296 -14.45 0.49 -9.65
N LEU A 297 -13.72 -0.59 -9.86
CA LEU A 297 -14.14 -1.72 -10.68
C LEU A 297 -15.18 -2.55 -9.93
N GLN A 298 -16.35 -2.69 -10.52
CA GLN A 298 -17.46 -3.48 -9.99
C GLN A 298 -17.43 -4.91 -10.55
N ARG A 299 -17.10 -5.02 -11.85
CA ARG A 299 -17.22 -6.28 -12.58
C ARG A 299 -16.25 -6.38 -13.75
N ILE A 300 -15.76 -7.59 -14.02
CA ILE A 300 -14.98 -7.94 -15.22
C ILE A 300 -15.71 -9.04 -15.96
N ASP A 301 -16.19 -8.75 -17.18
CA ASP A 301 -16.92 -9.70 -18.01
C ASP A 301 -16.00 -10.23 -19.12
N VAL A 302 -15.88 -11.56 -19.22
CA VAL A 302 -15.13 -12.24 -20.26
C VAL A 302 -16.10 -12.77 -21.29
N ASN A 303 -15.99 -12.26 -22.53
CA ASN A 303 -16.87 -12.62 -23.63
C ASN A 303 -16.13 -13.41 -24.72
N GLY A 304 -16.82 -14.42 -25.24
CA GLY A 304 -16.43 -15.15 -26.43
C GLY A 304 -16.89 -14.44 -27.71
N PRO A 305 -16.80 -15.14 -28.86
CA PRO A 305 -17.38 -14.68 -30.11
C PRO A 305 -18.87 -14.30 -29.96
N HIS A 306 -19.33 -13.39 -30.80
CA HIS A 306 -20.70 -12.85 -30.82
C HIS A 306 -21.13 -12.23 -29.48
N ASP A 307 -20.18 -11.67 -28.73
CA ASP A 307 -20.40 -11.05 -27.42
C ASP A 307 -21.07 -12.01 -26.41
N GLN A 308 -20.86 -13.32 -26.58
CA GLN A 308 -21.36 -14.32 -25.65
C GLN A 308 -20.60 -14.23 -24.34
N LEU A 309 -21.28 -13.83 -23.26
CA LEU A 309 -20.72 -13.89 -21.91
C LEU A 309 -20.31 -15.33 -21.59
N LEU A 310 -19.06 -15.52 -21.18
CA LEU A 310 -18.54 -16.80 -20.73
C LEU A 310 -18.48 -16.83 -19.21
N ARG A 311 -17.91 -15.77 -18.62
CA ARG A 311 -17.65 -15.66 -17.19
C ARG A 311 -17.66 -14.20 -16.75
N SER A 312 -17.96 -13.98 -15.48
CA SER A 312 -18.01 -12.67 -14.84
C SER A 312 -17.34 -12.72 -13.47
N TYR A 313 -16.33 -11.87 -13.25
CA TYR A 313 -15.71 -11.66 -11.95
C TYR A 313 -16.36 -10.45 -11.28
N ARG A 314 -16.89 -10.63 -10.07
CA ARG A 314 -17.68 -9.62 -9.36
C ARG A 314 -17.05 -9.28 -8.03
N MET A 315 -16.84 -7.99 -7.81
CA MET A 315 -16.24 -7.47 -6.58
C MET A 315 -17.36 -6.93 -5.69
N THR A 316 -17.29 -7.28 -4.40
CA THR A 316 -18.13 -6.67 -3.36
C THR A 316 -17.25 -5.86 -2.43
N TYR A 317 -17.72 -4.68 -2.04
CA TYR A 317 -16.99 -3.74 -1.20
C TYR A 317 -17.77 -3.41 0.06
N GLU A 318 -17.03 -3.17 1.13
CA GLU A 318 -17.50 -2.34 2.24
C GLU A 318 -16.89 -0.93 2.13
N ASN A 319 -17.60 0.05 2.69
CA ASN A 319 -17.12 1.43 2.82
C ASN A 319 -17.08 1.76 4.32
N THR A 320 -15.90 1.91 4.89
CA THR A 320 -15.74 2.01 6.36
C THR A 320 -14.94 3.24 6.80
N GLY A 321 -15.21 3.69 8.03
CA GLY A 321 -14.61 4.88 8.63
C GLY A 321 -15.08 6.21 8.04
N ASP A 322 -14.57 7.32 8.59
CA ASP A 322 -14.95 8.68 8.15
C ASP A 322 -14.60 8.94 6.67
N ALA A 323 -13.52 8.32 6.19
CA ALA A 323 -13.08 8.40 4.80
C ALA A 323 -13.84 7.45 3.85
N GLN A 324 -14.79 6.64 4.35
CA GLN A 324 -15.59 5.70 3.57
C GLN A 324 -14.77 4.77 2.66
N ARG A 325 -13.60 4.31 3.13
CA ARG A 325 -12.61 3.60 2.32
C ARG A 325 -13.21 2.35 1.68
N SER A 326 -13.06 2.24 0.36
CA SER A 326 -13.47 1.07 -0.41
C SER A 326 -12.55 -0.10 -0.09
N ARG A 327 -13.08 -1.13 0.56
CA ARG A 327 -12.37 -2.36 0.94
C ARG A 327 -13.07 -3.55 0.33
N MET A 328 -12.39 -4.32 -0.52
CA MET A 328 -13.00 -5.50 -1.15
C MET A 328 -13.25 -6.57 -0.07
N THR A 329 -14.48 -7.05 0.05
CA THR A 329 -14.88 -8.09 1.02
C THR A 329 -15.17 -9.43 0.35
N ALA A 330 -15.47 -9.43 -0.95
CA ALA A 330 -15.65 -10.65 -1.71
C ALA A 330 -15.27 -10.50 -3.18
N LEU A 331 -14.74 -11.58 -3.75
CA LEU A 331 -14.56 -11.78 -5.18
C LEU A 331 -15.28 -13.08 -5.60
N ALA A 332 -16.26 -12.95 -6.48
CA ALA A 332 -17.04 -14.08 -7.01
C ALA A 332 -16.75 -14.30 -8.49
N LEU A 333 -16.68 -15.56 -8.91
CA LEU A 333 -16.64 -15.96 -10.32
C LEU A 333 -17.99 -16.60 -10.69
N CYS A 334 -18.67 -16.03 -11.66
CA CYS A 334 -19.98 -16.50 -12.14
C CYS A 334 -19.92 -16.87 -13.63
N ASP A 335 -20.75 -17.80 -14.04
CA ASP A 335 -20.96 -18.14 -15.44
C ASP A 335 -22.03 -17.25 -16.11
N ALA A 336 -22.33 -17.54 -17.37
CA ALA A 336 -23.34 -16.83 -18.16
C ALA A 336 -24.79 -17.02 -17.66
N ALA A 337 -25.04 -18.06 -16.85
CA ALA A 337 -26.34 -18.38 -16.28
C ALA A 337 -26.52 -17.80 -14.87
N GLU A 338 -25.62 -16.90 -14.45
CA GLU A 338 -25.60 -16.28 -13.11
C GLU A 338 -25.30 -17.26 -11.97
N VAL A 339 -24.77 -18.45 -12.28
CA VAL A 339 -24.35 -19.42 -11.28
C VAL A 339 -22.91 -19.10 -10.87
N CYS A 340 -22.70 -18.82 -9.59
CA CYS A 340 -21.40 -18.41 -9.05
C CYS A 340 -20.74 -19.51 -8.24
N LEU A 341 -19.41 -19.59 -8.29
CA LEU A 341 -18.60 -20.29 -7.29
C LEU A 341 -18.81 -19.66 -5.90
N PRO A 342 -18.59 -20.42 -4.80
CA PRO A 342 -18.43 -19.83 -3.48
C PRO A 342 -17.42 -18.67 -3.54
N PRO A 343 -17.77 -17.47 -3.05
CA PRO A 343 -16.92 -16.30 -3.20
C PRO A 343 -15.67 -16.40 -2.33
N THR A 344 -14.53 -15.95 -2.84
CA THR A 344 -13.34 -15.71 -2.02
C THR A 344 -13.63 -14.50 -1.13
N ARG A 345 -13.50 -14.66 0.19
CA ARG A 345 -13.83 -13.63 1.17
C ARG A 345 -12.57 -13.01 1.76
N PHE A 346 -12.62 -11.70 1.96
CA PHE A 346 -11.57 -10.92 2.61
C PHE A 346 -12.15 -10.22 3.84
N THR A 347 -11.40 -10.28 4.93
CA THR A 347 -11.73 -9.59 6.17
C THR A 347 -10.64 -8.58 6.47
N TRP A 348 -11.04 -7.41 6.94
CA TRP A 348 -10.13 -6.31 7.20
C TRP A 348 -9.92 -6.11 8.68
N GLY A 349 -8.71 -5.71 9.06
CA GLY A 349 -8.47 -5.17 10.39
C GLY A 349 -9.42 -4.00 10.62
N THR A 350 -10.19 -4.08 11.70
CA THR A 350 -10.80 -2.89 12.25
C THR A 350 -9.65 -2.01 12.75
N PRO A 351 -9.72 -0.67 12.58
CA PRO A 351 -8.95 0.18 13.47
C PRO A 351 -9.26 -0.34 14.87
N ARG A 352 -8.24 -0.62 15.67
CA ARG A 352 -8.46 -0.90 17.08
C ARG A 352 -9.09 0.39 17.60
N SER A 353 -10.42 0.46 17.63
CA SER A 353 -11.08 1.22 18.66
C SER A 353 -10.55 0.52 19.89
N GLU A 354 -9.58 1.12 20.55
CA GLU A 354 -9.40 0.86 21.95
C GLU A 354 -10.79 1.09 22.54
N GLU A 355 -11.52 -0.02 22.67
CA GLU A 355 -12.59 -0.11 23.61
C GLU A 355 -11.86 0.21 24.91
N TRP A 356 -12.01 1.47 25.31
CA TRP A 356 -11.55 1.99 26.57
C TRP A 356 -12.17 1.06 27.61
N SER A 357 -11.43 0.01 27.99
CA SER A 357 -11.77 -0.74 29.17
C SER A 357 -11.60 0.28 30.26
N ASP A 358 -12.73 0.72 30.79
CA ASP A 358 -12.86 1.68 31.88
C ASP A 358 -12.35 1.02 33.18
N ASN A 359 -11.14 0.49 33.16
CA ASN A 359 -10.33 0.27 34.33
C ASN A 359 -9.66 1.61 34.65
N THR A 360 -10.49 2.64 34.86
CA THR A 360 -10.05 3.80 35.62
C THR A 360 -9.76 3.30 37.04
N PRO A 361 -8.51 3.38 37.55
CA PRO A 361 -8.32 3.41 38.99
C PRO A 361 -9.15 4.60 39.48
N SER A 362 -9.92 4.41 40.54
CA SER A 362 -10.85 5.41 41.09
C SER A 362 -10.13 6.66 41.62
N ALA A 363 -9.61 7.48 40.72
CA ALA A 363 -9.01 8.79 40.96
C ALA A 363 -9.59 9.78 39.94
N PRO A 364 -9.91 11.02 40.34
CA PRO A 364 -10.75 11.91 39.55
C PRO A 364 -9.96 12.57 38.42
N VAL A 365 -9.84 11.90 37.26
CA VAL A 365 -9.27 12.47 36.01
C VAL A 365 -10.38 13.08 35.14
N ALA A 366 -11.38 13.71 35.75
CA ALA A 366 -12.61 14.14 35.06
C ALA A 366 -12.52 15.50 34.33
N GLN A 367 -11.35 15.99 33.90
CA GLN A 367 -11.29 17.36 33.33
C GLN A 367 -10.44 17.58 32.05
N TRP A 368 -9.84 16.56 31.43
CA TRP A 368 -8.89 16.81 30.32
C TRP A 368 -9.17 15.89 29.12
N PRO A 369 -9.96 16.33 28.11
CA PRO A 369 -10.38 15.51 26.97
C PRO A 369 -9.28 15.21 25.93
N TRP A 370 -8.02 15.50 26.24
CA TRP A 370 -6.87 15.35 25.35
C TRP A 370 -5.65 14.71 26.03
N ALA A 371 -5.82 14.17 27.24
CA ALA A 371 -4.74 13.51 27.96
C ALA A 371 -4.47 12.12 27.36
N TRP A 372 -3.25 11.90 26.88
CA TRP A 372 -2.76 10.57 26.53
C TRP A 372 -2.44 9.86 27.85
N VAL A 373 -3.07 8.73 28.11
CA VAL A 373 -2.72 7.88 29.25
C VAL A 373 -1.48 7.09 28.82
N LEU A 374 -0.29 7.55 29.20
CA LEU A 374 0.84 6.63 29.25
C LEU A 374 0.56 5.67 30.42
N ASP A 375 0.63 4.37 30.17
CA ASP A 375 0.69 3.38 31.23
C ASP A 375 2.08 3.48 31.90
N LEU A 376 2.15 4.33 32.92
CA LEU A 376 3.36 4.60 33.68
C LEU A 376 3.28 3.82 34.97
N GLY A 377 3.63 2.53 34.89
CA GLY A 377 3.91 1.71 36.08
C GLY A 377 5.10 2.21 36.91
N ASP A 378 5.73 3.33 36.50
CA ASP A 378 6.91 3.92 37.13
C ASP A 378 6.58 5.28 37.76
N GLU A 379 6.54 5.33 39.09
CA GLU A 379 6.30 6.57 39.86
C GLU A 379 7.33 7.67 39.55
N GLU A 380 8.54 7.30 39.12
CA GLU A 380 9.60 8.25 38.75
C GLU A 380 9.21 9.03 37.47
N LEU A 381 8.63 8.36 36.48
CA LEU A 381 8.21 8.99 35.23
C LEU A 381 7.02 9.94 35.42
N VAL A 382 6.09 9.58 36.31
CA VAL A 382 4.95 10.44 36.66
C VAL A 382 5.42 11.74 37.30
N GLN A 383 6.40 11.69 38.20
CA GLN A 383 6.99 12.88 38.81
C GLN A 383 7.77 13.73 37.79
N LEU A 384 8.53 13.09 36.89
CA LEU A 384 9.25 13.75 35.81
C LEU A 384 8.32 14.47 34.83
N LEU A 385 7.23 13.83 34.39
CA LEU A 385 6.24 14.46 33.51
C LEU A 385 5.51 15.61 34.19
N SER A 386 5.19 15.49 35.48
CA SER A 386 4.55 16.55 36.26
C SER A 386 5.42 17.81 36.44
N SER A 387 6.74 17.64 36.35
CA SER A 387 7.73 18.72 36.51
C SER A 387 8.36 19.19 35.19
N ALA A 388 8.16 18.45 34.10
CA ALA A 388 8.67 18.78 32.78
C ALA A 388 8.03 20.05 32.24
N LYS A 389 8.86 20.95 31.69
CA LYS A 389 8.39 22.16 31.02
C LYS A 389 7.91 21.86 29.59
N HIS A 390 8.54 20.88 28.96
CA HIS A 390 8.23 20.42 27.62
C HIS A 390 8.40 18.90 27.56
N SER A 391 7.49 18.23 26.87
CA SER A 391 7.59 16.82 26.48
C SER A 391 7.33 16.70 24.98
N LEU A 392 8.00 15.75 24.33
CA LEU A 392 7.81 15.41 22.93
C LEU A 392 7.94 13.90 22.78
N LEU A 393 6.98 13.28 22.09
CA LEU A 393 7.12 11.92 21.58
C LEU A 393 7.70 12.00 20.18
N VAL A 394 8.85 11.37 19.98
CA VAL A 394 9.60 11.42 18.73
C VAL A 394 10.45 10.18 18.60
N ASP A 395 10.53 9.65 17.38
CA ASP A 395 11.48 8.61 16.99
C ASP A 395 12.86 9.26 16.77
N LEU A 396 13.76 9.10 17.74
CA LEU A 396 15.09 9.71 17.78
C LEU A 396 16.19 8.78 17.27
N ASP A 397 16.00 7.46 17.32
CA ASP A 397 16.96 6.49 16.79
C ASP A 397 16.53 5.83 15.47
N GLY A 398 15.35 6.15 14.98
CA GLY A 398 14.85 5.76 13.66
C GLY A 398 14.34 4.33 13.62
N ASP A 399 13.90 3.77 14.76
CA ASP A 399 13.38 2.40 14.86
C ASP A 399 11.85 2.32 14.68
N PHE A 400 11.19 3.46 14.42
CA PHE A 400 9.74 3.64 14.34
C PHE A 400 8.99 3.45 15.67
N GLY A 401 9.69 3.19 16.76
CA GLY A 401 9.26 3.44 18.12
C GLY A 401 9.20 4.94 18.41
N HIS A 402 8.51 5.32 19.48
CA HIS A 402 8.48 6.70 19.94
C HIS A 402 9.16 6.79 21.29
N GLU A 403 10.21 7.61 21.39
CA GLU A 403 10.85 7.93 22.65
C GLU A 403 10.24 9.18 23.25
N LEU A 404 10.21 9.22 24.57
CA LEU A 404 9.76 10.38 25.30
C LEU A 404 10.94 11.31 25.59
N LEU A 405 10.99 12.43 24.89
CA LEU A 405 11.95 13.51 25.14
C LEU A 405 11.37 14.50 26.15
N LEU A 406 12.07 14.72 27.26
CA LEU A 406 11.65 15.59 28.37
C LEU A 406 12.66 16.72 28.61
N ARG A 407 12.14 17.90 28.96
CA ARG A 407 12.96 19.01 29.47
C ARG A 407 12.57 19.35 30.90
N GLU A 408 13.49 19.13 31.83
CA GLU A 408 13.27 19.39 33.26
C GLU A 408 13.23 20.89 33.58
N ASN A 409 12.40 21.26 34.56
CA ASN A 409 12.44 22.58 35.20
C ASN A 409 13.53 22.60 36.28
N SER A 410 14.77 22.91 35.90
CA SER A 410 15.74 23.45 36.85
C SER A 410 16.00 24.93 36.55
N SER A 411 15.98 25.76 37.59
CA SER A 411 16.25 27.22 37.56
C SER A 411 17.70 27.59 37.18
N GLY A 412 18.46 26.63 36.61
CA GLY A 412 19.73 26.80 35.93
C GLY A 412 19.85 25.75 34.83
N ALA A 413 20.52 26.09 33.71
CA ALA A 413 20.80 25.27 32.51
C ALA A 413 20.11 23.89 32.44
N GLY A 414 18.77 23.87 32.36
CA GLY A 414 17.99 22.63 32.27
C GLY A 414 18.34 21.85 31.00
N GLY A 415 18.66 20.56 31.16
CA GLY A 415 19.03 19.65 30.08
C GLY A 415 17.82 18.93 29.48
N TRP A 416 18.02 18.34 28.31
CA TRP A 416 17.08 17.40 27.71
C TRP A 416 17.40 15.98 28.17
N ARG A 417 16.38 15.18 28.46
CA ARG A 417 16.47 13.75 28.76
C ARG A 417 15.62 12.96 27.77
N VAL A 418 16.13 11.82 27.32
CA VAL A 418 15.39 10.86 26.51
C VAL A 418 15.03 9.70 27.41
N TRP A 419 13.76 9.31 27.42
CA TRP A 419 13.28 8.10 28.04
C TRP A 419 12.88 7.11 26.96
N ARG A 420 13.37 5.88 27.09
CA ARG A 420 13.11 4.76 26.20
C ARG A 420 12.43 3.65 26.99
N GLN A 421 11.44 3.02 26.40
CA GLN A 421 10.91 1.78 26.94
C GLN A 421 11.96 0.67 26.76
N PRO A 422 12.25 -0.15 27.78
CA PRO A 422 13.13 -1.30 27.60
C PRO A 422 12.57 -2.24 26.52
N THR A 423 13.39 -2.66 25.56
CA THR A 423 13.06 -3.72 24.60
C THR A 423 13.80 -5.00 24.99
N ASP A 424 13.22 -6.15 24.65
CA ASP A 424 13.75 -7.49 25.02
C ASP A 424 15.17 -7.77 24.46
N ASP A 425 15.65 -6.98 23.50
CA ASP A 425 16.94 -7.15 22.81
C ASP A 425 18.10 -6.30 23.39
N ASP A 426 17.89 -5.48 24.43
CA ASP A 426 18.97 -4.72 25.10
C ASP A 426 19.15 -5.09 26.58
N PRO A 427 19.82 -6.23 26.88
CA PRO A 427 20.01 -6.72 28.25
C PRO A 427 21.07 -5.95 29.06
N TYR A 428 21.66 -4.87 28.54
CA TYR A 428 22.66 -4.07 29.28
C TYR A 428 22.07 -2.93 30.11
N LEU A 429 20.74 -2.85 30.21
CA LEU A 429 20.04 -1.98 31.16
C LEU A 429 19.53 -2.74 32.40
N GLU A 430 20.36 -3.60 32.99
CA GLU A 430 20.17 -3.97 34.40
C GLU A 430 20.55 -2.76 35.28
N GLY A 431 19.61 -1.80 35.39
CA GLY A 431 19.80 -0.63 36.24
C GLY A 431 18.93 0.58 35.89
N GLY A 432 17.60 0.42 35.83
CA GLY A 432 16.66 1.55 35.75
C GLY A 432 16.82 2.47 34.53
N PRO A 433 16.04 3.57 34.44
CA PRO A 433 16.07 4.47 33.30
C PRO A 433 17.46 5.07 33.10
N SER A 434 18.16 4.66 32.04
CA SER A 434 19.45 5.26 31.69
C SER A 434 19.24 6.68 31.16
N SER A 435 19.39 7.68 32.03
CA SER A 435 19.42 9.08 31.62
C SER A 435 20.75 9.39 30.91
N VAL A 436 20.72 9.52 29.57
CA VAL A 436 21.88 10.02 28.81
C VAL A 436 21.72 11.53 28.61
N PRO A 437 22.54 12.39 29.26
CA PRO A 437 22.48 13.83 29.05
C PRO A 437 23.08 14.22 27.69
N ILE A 438 22.27 14.82 26.81
CA ILE A 438 22.76 15.36 25.54
C ILE A 438 23.40 16.74 25.82
N ARG A 439 24.74 16.81 25.83
CA ARG A 439 25.46 18.10 25.88
C ARG A 439 25.58 18.72 24.49
N ALA A 440 24.98 19.88 24.28
CA ALA A 440 25.24 20.70 23.11
C ALA A 440 26.71 21.16 23.11
N ARG A 441 27.45 20.95 22.00
CA ARG A 441 28.74 21.61 21.78
C ARG A 441 28.50 23.12 21.62
N PRO A 442 29.29 24.00 22.29
CA PRO A 442 29.14 25.43 22.10
C PRO A 442 29.51 25.83 20.65
N PRO A 443 28.84 26.84 20.07
CA PRO A 443 29.20 27.35 18.76
C PRO A 443 30.62 27.92 18.79
N ALA A 444 31.39 27.64 17.73
CA ALA A 444 32.72 28.22 17.57
C ALA A 444 32.64 29.76 17.60
N PRO A 445 33.52 30.47 18.33
CA PRO A 445 33.45 31.92 18.41
C PRO A 445 33.69 32.55 17.04
N THR A 446 32.69 33.29 16.57
CA THR A 446 32.78 34.14 15.38
C THR A 446 33.64 35.36 15.71
N SER A 447 34.92 35.36 15.31
CA SER A 447 35.73 36.58 15.30
C SER A 447 35.46 37.36 14.01
N SER A 448 34.58 38.36 14.06
CA SER A 448 34.46 39.39 13.02
C SER A 448 35.21 40.65 13.44
N THR A 449 36.49 40.73 13.07
CA THR A 449 37.20 42.01 12.90
C THR A 449 37.70 42.07 11.47
N TRP A 450 36.93 42.74 10.60
CA TRP A 450 37.40 43.12 9.28
C TRP A 450 38.37 44.29 9.43
N GLY A 451 39.67 44.01 9.28
CA GLY A 451 40.71 45.00 8.99
C GLY A 451 41.07 44.97 7.50
N PRO A 452 41.37 46.11 6.86
CA PRO A 452 41.47 46.18 5.40
C PRO A 452 42.85 45.72 4.90
N GLY A 453 42.82 44.83 3.91
CA GLY A 453 43.86 44.72 2.88
C GLY A 453 44.86 43.58 3.04
N ARG A 454 44.88 42.68 2.04
CA ARG A 454 45.87 42.67 0.94
C ARG A 454 45.74 41.34 0.16
N ARG A 455 45.66 41.43 -1.17
CA ARG A 455 45.80 40.30 -2.09
C ARG A 455 47.24 39.77 -2.07
N PRO A 456 47.43 38.45 -2.27
CA PRO A 456 48.47 37.96 -3.19
C PRO A 456 47.90 36.87 -4.10
N SER A 457 47.81 37.11 -5.42
CA SER A 457 48.77 36.64 -6.44
C SER A 457 49.08 35.13 -6.39
N MET A 458 48.39 34.37 -7.23
CA MET A 458 48.88 33.08 -7.72
C MET A 458 50.16 33.31 -8.53
N ARG A 459 51.20 32.55 -8.23
CA ARG A 459 52.28 32.26 -9.18
C ARG A 459 52.17 30.80 -9.59
N SER A 460 52.27 30.61 -10.91
CA SER A 460 52.91 29.48 -11.58
C SER A 460 54.25 29.13 -10.97
#